data_AF-A0A401GK78-F1
#
_entry.id   AF-A0A401GK78-F1
#
_cell.length_a   1.000
_cell.length_b   1.000
_cell.length_c   1.000
_cell.angle_alpha   90.00
_cell.angle_beta   90.00
_cell.angle_gamma   90.00
#
_symmetry.space_group_name_H-M   'P 1'
#
loop_
_entity.id
_entity.type
_entity.pdbx_description
1 polymer ?
#
loop_
_entity_poly.entity_id
_entity_poly.type
_entity_poly.pdbx_seq_one_letter_code
_entity_poly.pdbx_strand_id
1 'polypeptide(L)'
;MGLNGSHFLTTAANKHQAVVPSLAPELADYDFLDAMNPAGGQFASLTDLITVIQTLLNPLHSKSLLTRYSVDKWMQPVHVFEEDDWTQIGVMWEILKAQDSNSRLRRIY
;
A
#
# COMPACT_ATOMS: atom_id res chain seq x y z
N MET A 1 2.57 6.13 -14.27
CA MET A 1 2.38 4.70 -13.95
C MET A 1 1.38 4.00 -14.87
N GLY A 2 0.35 4.69 -15.40
CA GLY A 2 -0.61 4.07 -16.33
C GLY A 2 -1.52 3.05 -15.64
N LEU A 3 -1.99 3.39 -14.43
CA LEU A 3 -2.84 2.53 -13.62
C LEU A 3 -4.30 2.69 -14.07
N ASN A 4 -4.79 1.81 -14.94
CA ASN A 4 -6.05 2.01 -15.66
C ASN A 4 -7.27 1.37 -14.97
N GLY A 5 -7.04 0.45 -14.03
CA GLY A 5 -8.08 -0.18 -13.22
C GLY A 5 -8.18 0.37 -11.80
N SER A 6 -7.40 1.39 -11.45
CA SER A 6 -7.45 2.07 -10.14
C SER A 6 -8.23 3.37 -10.20
N HIS A 7 -9.13 3.57 -9.24
CA HIS A 7 -9.99 4.75 -9.16
C HIS A 7 -10.50 4.97 -7.73
N PHE A 8 -10.81 6.21 -7.38
CA PHE A 8 -11.46 6.53 -6.10
C PHE A 8 -12.99 6.50 -6.19
N LEU A 9 -13.54 6.65 -7.40
CA LEU A 9 -14.99 6.75 -7.60
C LEU A 9 -15.51 5.60 -8.46
N THR A 10 -16.57 4.97 -7.95
CA THR A 10 -17.37 4.00 -8.68
C THR A 10 -18.47 4.73 -9.44
N THR A 11 -18.30 4.85 -10.75
CA THR A 11 -19.21 5.50 -11.70
C THR A 11 -20.07 4.48 -12.43
N ALA A 12 -21.08 4.95 -13.18
CA ALA A 12 -21.88 4.09 -14.05
C ALA A 12 -21.03 3.29 -15.07
N ALA A 13 -19.88 3.83 -15.50
CA ALA A 13 -19.02 3.22 -16.50
C ALA A 13 -18.15 2.08 -15.96
N ASN A 14 -17.70 2.14 -14.70
CA ASN A 14 -16.74 1.19 -14.12
C ASN A 14 -17.32 0.33 -12.98
N LYS A 15 -18.54 0.61 -12.48
CA LYS A 15 -19.15 -0.15 -11.37
C LYS A 15 -19.20 -1.67 -11.56
N HIS A 16 -19.24 -2.13 -12.81
CA HIS A 16 -19.25 -3.56 -13.14
C HIS A 16 -17.89 -4.25 -12.87
N GLN A 17 -16.84 -3.48 -12.61
CA GLN A 17 -15.49 -3.96 -12.28
C GLN A 17 -15.22 -3.98 -10.77
N ALA A 18 -16.07 -3.31 -9.97
CA ALA A 18 -15.93 -3.28 -8.53
C ALA A 18 -16.42 -4.60 -7.92
N VAL A 19 -15.60 -5.16 -7.03
CA VAL A 19 -15.97 -6.37 -6.27
C VAL A 19 -16.51 -5.93 -4.91
N VAL A 20 -17.73 -6.36 -4.60
CA VAL A 20 -18.35 -6.14 -3.29
C VAL A 20 -18.07 -7.37 -2.43
N PRO A 21 -17.49 -7.21 -1.24
CA PRO A 21 -17.22 -8.35 -0.37
C PRO A 21 -18.54 -8.94 0.15
N SER A 22 -18.61 -10.26 0.27
CA SER A 22 -19.79 -10.94 0.84
C SER A 22 -19.95 -10.71 2.35
N LEU A 23 -18.86 -10.33 3.03
CA LEU A 23 -18.82 -9.94 4.43
C LEU A 23 -18.54 -8.44 4.51
N ALA A 24 -19.31 -7.71 5.31
CA ALA A 24 -19.26 -6.25 5.41
C ALA A 24 -19.38 -5.54 4.02
N PRO A 25 -20.43 -5.84 3.23
CA PRO A 25 -20.62 -5.24 1.90
C PRO A 25 -20.72 -3.70 1.93
N GLU A 26 -21.14 -3.12 3.06
CA GLU A 26 -21.21 -1.67 3.29
C GLU A 26 -19.86 -0.96 3.12
N LEU A 27 -18.73 -1.68 3.24
CA LEU A 27 -17.40 -1.13 2.99
C LEU A 27 -17.25 -0.62 1.55
N ALA A 28 -17.95 -1.22 0.59
CA ALA A 28 -17.92 -0.79 -0.80
C ALA A 28 -18.67 0.55 -1.02
N ASP A 29 -19.55 0.92 -0.08
CA ASP A 29 -20.34 2.14 -0.12
C ASP A 29 -19.74 3.27 0.73
N TYR A 30 -18.60 3.03 1.39
CA TYR A 30 -17.92 4.06 2.18
C TYR A 30 -17.40 5.18 1.28
N ASP A 31 -18.05 6.33 1.41
CA ASP A 31 -17.58 7.59 0.83
C ASP A 31 -16.64 8.29 1.82
N PHE A 32 -15.35 8.24 1.52
CA PHE A 32 -14.32 8.93 2.28
C PHE A 32 -14.29 10.44 2.00
N LEU A 33 -15.18 10.94 1.14
CA LEU A 33 -15.16 12.29 0.59
C LEU A 33 -13.80 12.61 -0.06
N ASP A 34 -13.66 13.82 -0.59
CA ASP A 34 -12.42 14.21 -1.27
C ASP A 34 -11.21 14.25 -0.33
N ALA A 35 -11.41 14.72 0.91
CA ALA A 35 -10.31 14.95 1.86
C ALA A 35 -9.74 13.67 2.46
N MET A 36 -10.53 12.61 2.63
CA MET A 36 -10.06 11.38 3.30
C MET A 36 -9.86 10.20 2.34
N ASN A 37 -10.12 10.37 1.05
CA ASN A 37 -9.81 9.39 0.01
C ASN A 37 -8.42 8.74 0.14
N PRO A 38 -7.33 9.49 0.45
CA PRO A 38 -6.00 8.90 0.63
C PRO A 38 -5.89 7.86 1.76
N ALA A 39 -6.81 7.85 2.73
CA ALA A 39 -6.75 6.95 3.89
C ALA A 39 -7.33 5.55 3.61
N GLY A 40 -8.15 5.37 2.57
CA GLY A 40 -8.80 4.08 2.30
C GLY A 40 -9.82 4.02 1.16
N GLY A 41 -10.07 5.11 0.44
CA GLY A 41 -11.13 5.18 -0.57
C GLY A 41 -10.74 4.64 -1.96
N GLN A 42 -9.59 3.99 -2.11
CA GLN A 42 -9.09 3.61 -3.44
C GLN A 42 -9.48 2.17 -3.82
N PHE A 43 -10.17 2.03 -4.96
CA PHE A 43 -10.28 0.77 -5.68
C PHE A 43 -9.05 0.56 -6.55
N ALA A 44 -8.57 -0.69 -6.63
CA ALA A 44 -7.43 -1.03 -7.45
C ALA A 44 -7.58 -2.40 -8.12
N SER A 45 -7.09 -2.51 -9.35
CA SER A 45 -6.94 -3.80 -10.01
C SER A 45 -5.64 -4.49 -9.57
N LEU A 46 -5.61 -5.82 -9.66
CA LEU A 46 -4.39 -6.59 -9.36
C LEU A 46 -3.21 -6.16 -10.25
N THR A 47 -3.45 -5.91 -11.54
CA THR A 47 -2.42 -5.47 -12.49
C THR A 47 -1.79 -4.13 -12.09
N ASP A 48 -2.61 -3.21 -11.58
CA ASP A 48 -2.13 -1.91 -11.13
C ASP A 48 -1.34 -2.03 -9.82
N LEU A 49 -1.83 -2.84 -8.87
CA LEU A 49 -1.10 -3.14 -7.64
C LEU A 49 0.26 -3.79 -7.92
N ILE A 50 0.33 -4.75 -8.83
CA ILE A 50 1.61 -5.34 -9.28
C ILE A 50 2.55 -4.25 -9.81
N THR A 51 2.02 -3.32 -10.62
CA THR A 51 2.82 -2.20 -11.15
C THR A 51 3.36 -1.34 -10.01
N VAL A 52 2.55 -0.98 -9.02
CA VAL A 52 2.98 -0.24 -7.83
C VAL A 52 4.08 -0.98 -7.08
N ILE A 53 3.89 -2.27 -6.78
CA ILE A 53 4.89 -3.08 -6.06
C ILE A 53 6.20 -3.17 -6.84
N GLN A 54 6.15 -3.35 -8.16
CA GLN A 54 7.36 -3.35 -9.00
C GLN A 54 8.14 -2.03 -8.91
N THR A 55 7.47 -0.87 -8.80
CA THR A 55 8.17 0.42 -8.61
C THR A 55 8.87 0.52 -7.26
N LEU A 56 8.34 -0.12 -6.22
CA LEU A 56 8.95 -0.13 -4.89
C LEU A 56 10.13 -1.09 -4.81
N LEU A 57 9.98 -2.28 -5.40
CA LEU A 57 11.05 -3.29 -5.46
C LEU A 57 12.20 -2.86 -6.37
N ASN A 58 11.89 -2.16 -7.46
CA ASN A 58 12.87 -1.63 -8.39
C ASN A 58 12.55 -0.17 -8.75
N PRO A 59 13.04 0.80 -7.97
CA PRO A 59 12.82 2.22 -8.27
C PRO A 59 13.49 2.69 -9.57
N LEU A 60 14.35 1.89 -10.19
CA LEU A 60 14.94 2.15 -11.51
C LEU A 60 14.08 1.62 -12.68
N HIS A 61 12.93 1.00 -12.38
CA HIS A 61 12.00 0.51 -13.39
C HIS A 61 11.48 1.66 -14.26
N SER A 62 11.27 1.42 -15.56
CA SER A 62 10.90 2.46 -16.53
C SER A 62 9.56 3.15 -16.23
N LYS A 63 8.67 2.48 -15.48
CA LYS A 63 7.38 3.04 -15.03
C LYS A 63 7.43 3.66 -13.63
N SER A 64 8.58 3.61 -12.95
CA SER A 64 8.74 4.17 -11.60
C SER A 64 8.60 5.69 -11.63
N LEU A 65 7.85 6.22 -10.67
CA LEU A 65 7.82 7.65 -10.37
C LEU A 65 8.69 8.01 -9.16
N LEU A 66 9.22 7.00 -8.46
CA LEU A 66 10.01 7.18 -7.26
C LEU A 66 11.49 7.02 -7.60
N THR A 67 12.30 7.93 -7.05
CA THR A 67 13.75 7.76 -7.08
C THR A 67 14.19 6.69 -6.09
N ARG A 68 15.38 6.12 -6.30
CA ARG A 68 15.98 5.22 -5.31
C ARG A 68 16.08 5.87 -3.93
N TYR A 69 16.49 7.14 -3.89
CA TYR A 69 16.57 7.92 -2.66
C TYR A 69 15.22 8.01 -1.93
N SER A 70 14.13 8.28 -2.65
CA SER A 70 12.78 8.37 -2.08
C SER A 70 12.34 7.05 -1.45
N VAL A 71 12.52 5.93 -2.17
CA VAL A 71 12.17 4.60 -1.65
C VAL A 71 13.02 4.24 -0.44
N ASP A 72 14.33 4.47 -0.49
CA ASP A 72 15.23 4.19 0.63
C ASP A 72 14.82 4.99 1.89
N LYS A 73 14.34 6.23 1.73
CA LYS A 73 13.81 7.04 2.83
C LYS A 73 12.45 6.55 3.35
N TRP A 74 11.56 6.11 2.46
CA TRP A 74 10.24 5.61 2.86
C TRP A 74 10.31 4.32 3.66
N MET A 75 11.30 3.46 3.36
CA MET A 75 11.54 2.17 4.03
C MET A 75 12.37 2.30 5.32
N GLN A 76 12.81 3.51 5.71
CA GLN A 76 13.45 3.71 7.00
C GLN A 76 12.37 3.76 8.10
N PRO A 77 12.59 3.11 9.26
CA PRO A 77 11.73 3.30 10.41
C PRO A 77 11.73 4.77 10.83
N VAL A 78 10.54 5.36 10.96
CA VAL A 78 10.34 6.72 11.48
C VAL A 78 9.88 6.71 12.94
N HIS A 79 9.26 5.61 13.38
CA HIS A 79 8.86 5.40 14.77
C HIS A 79 8.95 3.92 15.14
N VAL A 80 9.29 3.64 16.40
CA VAL A 80 9.36 2.30 16.99
C VAL A 80 8.43 2.30 18.19
N PHE A 81 7.49 1.36 18.22
CA PHE A 81 6.58 1.21 19.35
C PHE A 81 7.33 0.49 20.48
N GLU A 82 7.37 1.11 21.65
CA GLU A 82 8.12 0.60 22.81
C GLU A 82 7.33 -0.49 23.55
N GLU A 83 6.01 -0.47 23.40
CA GLU A 83 5.05 -1.31 24.11
C GLU A 83 5.22 -2.80 23.79
N ASP A 84 5.79 -3.11 22.63
CA ASP A 84 5.74 -4.44 22.06
C ASP A 84 7.09 -4.95 21.50
N ASP A 85 8.08 -4.06 21.35
CA ASP A 85 9.42 -4.31 20.81
C ASP A 85 9.44 -5.14 19.50
N TRP A 86 8.33 -5.21 18.76
CA TRP A 86 8.18 -5.99 17.53
C TRP A 86 7.71 -5.16 16.33
N THR A 87 7.12 -3.97 16.54
CA THR A 87 6.51 -3.17 15.47
C THR A 87 7.21 -1.82 15.33
N GLN A 88 7.37 -1.39 14.09
CA GLN A 88 7.86 -0.07 13.71
C GLN A 88 6.98 0.43 12.56
N ILE A 89 6.98 1.74 12.32
CA ILE A 89 6.37 2.31 11.11
C ILE A 89 7.44 3.06 10.33
N GLY A 90 7.41 2.92 9.01
CA GLY A 90 8.03 3.83 8.06
C GLY A 90 7.05 4.95 7.67
N VAL A 91 7.37 5.67 6.59
CA VAL A 91 6.48 6.74 6.10
C VAL A 91 5.17 6.18 5.53
N MET A 92 5.21 4.98 4.96
CA MET A 92 4.07 4.35 4.25
C MET A 92 3.77 2.93 4.71
N TRP A 93 4.65 2.30 5.50
CA TRP A 93 4.61 0.85 5.76
C TRP A 93 4.73 0.55 7.24
N GLU A 94 4.05 -0.50 7.67
CA GLU A 94 4.36 -1.18 8.93
C GLU A 94 5.60 -2.05 8.72
N ILE A 95 6.44 -2.11 9.74
CA ILE A 95 7.70 -2.85 9.72
C ILE A 95 7.69 -3.79 10.92
N LEU A 96 7.75 -5.09 10.64
CA LEU A 96 7.78 -6.11 11.68
C LEU A 96 9.20 -6.60 11.92
N LYS A 97 9.60 -6.64 13.19
CA LYS A 97 10.84 -7.26 13.64
C LYS A 97 10.60 -8.75 13.88
N ALA A 98 11.24 -9.61 13.09
CA ALA A 98 11.13 -11.06 13.23
C ALA A 98 12.51 -11.71 13.22
N GLN A 99 12.70 -12.73 14.06
CA GLN A 99 13.93 -13.53 14.02
C GLN A 99 13.85 -14.54 12.86
N ASP A 100 14.90 -14.60 12.05
CA ASP A 100 15.05 -15.67 11.06
C ASP A 100 15.44 -17.00 11.73
N SER A 101 15.51 -18.09 10.94
CA SER A 101 15.90 -19.42 11.42
C SER A 101 17.32 -19.50 12.00
N ASN A 102 18.12 -18.43 11.87
CA ASN A 102 19.46 -18.30 12.44
C ASN A 102 19.49 -17.27 13.61
N SER A 103 18.34 -16.96 14.20
CA SER A 103 18.17 -16.01 15.31
C SER A 103 18.63 -14.59 14.99
N ARG A 104 18.67 -14.20 13.72
CA ARG A 104 19.01 -12.82 13.34
C ARG A 104 17.73 -12.00 13.27
N LEU A 105 17.74 -10.84 13.90
CA LEU A 105 16.62 -9.91 13.82
C LEU A 105 16.55 -9.31 12.40
N ARG A 106 15.42 -9.53 11.72
CA ARG A 106 15.11 -9.00 10.39
C ARG A 106 13.94 -8.04 10.48
N ARG A 107 13.93 -7.06 9.58
CA ARG A 107 12.78 -6.20 9.33
C ARG A 107 12.05 -6.74 8.12
N ILE A 108 10.77 -7.02 8.30
CA ILE A 108 9.83 -7.41 7.25
C ILE A 108 9.01 -6.16 6.93
N TYR A 109 8.91 -5.86 5.64
CA TYR A 109 8.26 -4.68 5.05
C TYR A 109 7.08 -5.12 4.20
#